data_AF-A0A7J3A1F0-F1
#
_entry.id   AF-A0A7J3A1F0-F1
#
_cell.length_a   1.000
_cell.length_b   1.000
_cell.length_c   1.000
_cell.angle_alpha   90.00
_cell.angle_beta   90.00
_cell.angle_gamma   90.00
#
_symmetry.space_group_name_H-M   'P 1'
#
loop_
_entity.id
_entity.type
_entity.pdbx_description
1 polymer ?
#
loop_
_entity_poly.entity_id
_entity_poly.type
_entity_poly.pdbx_seq_one_letter_code
_entity_poly.pdbx_strand_id
1 'polypeptide(L)' 'MAQRSPLGRLAKPEDIAAAALYLASDDSAYVTGQRIAVDGGMSIVAVERF' A
#
# COMPACT_ATOMS: atom_id res chain seq x y z
N MET A 1 -9.48 10.81 -8.07
CA MET A 1 -8.92 9.80 -7.14
C MET A 1 -7.40 9.74 -7.22
N ALA A 2 -6.78 9.55 -8.39
CA ALA A 2 -5.32 9.52 -8.55
C ALA A 2 -4.57 10.71 -7.94
N GLN A 3 -5.06 11.94 -8.17
CA GLN A 3 -4.45 13.19 -7.63
C GLN A 3 -4.45 13.30 -6.10
N ARG A 4 -5.22 12.46 -5.38
CA ARG A 4 -5.26 12.48 -3.91
C ARG A 4 -4.25 11.52 -3.28
N SER A 5 -3.74 10.56 -4.05
CA SER A 5 -2.68 9.67 -3.57
C SER A 5 -1.37 10.44 -3.51
N PRO A 6 -0.60 10.35 -2.41
CA PRO A 6 0.77 10.87 -2.37
C PRO A 6 1.66 10.39 -3.52
N LEU A 7 1.45 9.17 -4.03
CA LEU A 7 2.16 8.66 -5.20
C LEU A 7 1.68 9.25 -6.54
N GLY A 8 0.64 10.08 -6.54
CA GLY A 8 0.13 10.80 -7.72
C GLY A 8 -0.49 9.92 -8.81
N ARG A 9 -0.65 8.62 -8.54
CA ARG A 9 -1.21 7.65 -9.49
C ARG A 9 -2.15 6.67 -8.80
N LEU A 10 -3.01 6.03 -9.58
CA LEU A 10 -3.73 4.85 -9.11
C LEU A 10 -2.79 3.67 -8.98
N ALA A 11 -3.09 2.80 -8.02
CA ALA A 11 -2.48 1.48 -7.96
C ALA A 11 -2.86 0.69 -9.21
N LYS A 12 -1.90 -0.09 -9.70
CA LYS A 12 -2.11 -1.14 -10.70
C LYS A 12 -2.21 -2.49 -9.98
N PRO A 13 -2.80 -3.52 -10.60
CA PRO A 13 -2.86 -4.86 -10.01
C PRO A 13 -1.48 -5.38 -9.55
N GLU A 14 -0.42 -5.02 -10.27
CA GLU A 14 0.95 -5.44 -9.97
C GLU A 14 1.47 -4.86 -8.65
N ASP A 15 1.00 -3.69 -8.22
CA ASP A 15 1.41 -3.11 -6.93
C ASP A 15 0.91 -3.99 -5.76
N ILE A 16 -0.30 -4.55 -5.87
CA ILE A 16 -0.86 -5.46 -4.88
C ILE A 16 -0.20 -6.83 -4.96
N ALA A 17 0.00 -7.35 -6.19
CA ALA A 17 0.65 -8.64 -6.41
C ALA A 17 2.08 -8.66 -5.87
N ALA A 18 2.85 -7.59 -6.06
CA ALA A 18 4.21 -7.49 -5.52
C ALA A 18 4.23 -7.49 -3.99
N ALA A 19 3.31 -6.76 -3.33
CA ALA A 19 3.20 -6.77 -1.88
C ALA A 19 2.80 -8.15 -1.33
N ALA A 20 1.86 -8.83 -2.00
CA ALA A 20 1.48 -10.19 -1.65
C ALA A 20 2.63 -11.18 -1.86
N LEU A 21 3.40 -11.03 -2.95
CA LEU A 21 4.57 -11.85 -3.23
C LEU A 21 5.65 -11.68 -2.16
N TYR A 22 5.94 -10.45 -1.74
CA TYR A 22 6.84 -10.18 -0.62
C TYR A 22 6.36 -10.89 0.66
N LEU A 23 5.08 -10.77 1.00
CA LEU A 23 4.51 -11.43 2.19
C LEU A 23 4.49 -12.95 2.10
N ALA A 24 4.58 -13.52 0.90
CA ALA A 24 4.67 -14.95 0.66
C ALA A 24 6.12 -15.44 0.52
N SER A 25 7.11 -14.54 0.44
CA SER A 25 8.51 -14.89 0.29
C SER A 25 9.24 -14.93 1.63
N ASP A 26 10.42 -15.57 1.61
CA ASP A 26 11.33 -15.64 2.76
C ASP A 26 11.82 -14.25 3.21
N ASP A 27 11.75 -13.23 2.34
CA ASP A 27 12.13 -11.85 2.68
C ASP A 27 11.25 -11.26 3.79
N SER A 28 10.06 -11.81 3.99
CA SER A 28 9.12 -11.39 5.03
C SER A 28 9.11 -12.29 6.27
N ALA A 29 10.10 -13.18 6.45
CA ALA A 29 10.09 -14.23 7.48
C ALA A 29 9.87 -13.75 8.94
N TYR A 30 10.12 -12.48 9.25
CA TYR A 30 9.89 -11.90 10.57
C TYR A 30 8.71 -10.92 10.64
N VAL A 31 7.95 -10.77 9.56
CA VAL A 31 6.81 -9.86 9.45
C VAL A 31 5.53 -10.63 9.69
N THR A 32 4.97 -10.53 10.89
CA THR A 32 3.73 -11.21 11.26
C THR A 32 2.82 -10.31 12.11
N GLY A 33 1.51 -10.57 12.05
CA GLY A 33 0.48 -9.84 12.79
C GLY A 33 0.26 -8.38 12.34
N GLN A 34 0.81 -7.98 11.19
CA GLN A 34 0.75 -6.60 10.70
C GLN A 34 -0.32 -6.40 9.63
N ARG A 35 -0.88 -5.19 9.59
CA ARG A 35 -1.64 -4.69 8.43
C ARG A 35 -0.76 -3.74 7.64
N ILE A 36 -0.31 -4.16 6.46
CA ILE A 36 0.51 -3.34 5.57
C ILE A 36 -0.39 -2.66 4.54
N ALA A 37 -0.43 -1.31 4.55
CA ALA A 37 -1.19 -0.55 3.57
C ALA A 37 -0.46 -0.50 2.22
N VAL A 38 -1.19 -0.84 1.14
CA VAL A 38 -0.70 -0.78 -0.25
C VAL A 38 -1.64 0.14 -1.05
N ASP A 39 -1.64 1.42 -0.68
CA ASP A 39 -2.64 2.39 -1.15
C ASP A 39 -2.01 3.68 -1.68
N GLY A 40 -0.70 3.67 -1.93
CA GLY A 40 0.05 4.84 -2.36
C GLY A 40 0.09 5.98 -1.34
N GLY A 41 -0.11 5.69 -0.06
CA GLY A 41 -0.04 6.66 1.04
C GLY A 41 -1.38 7.29 1.43
N MET A 42 -2.49 6.80 0.89
CA MET A 42 -3.83 7.33 1.16
C MET A 42 -4.23 7.22 2.64
N SER A 43 -3.81 6.16 3.33
CA SER A 43 -4.17 5.92 4.74
C SER A 43 -3.51 6.89 5.73
N ILE A 44 -2.45 7.58 5.34
CA ILE A 44 -1.68 8.48 6.23
C ILE A 44 -1.90 9.95 5.92
N VAL A 45 -2.47 10.30 4.76
CA VAL A 45 -2.91 11.67 4.52
C VAL A 45 -4.23 11.90 5.24
N ALA A 46 -4.27 12.93 6.08
CA ALA A 46 -5.54 13.44 6.55
C ALA A 46 -6.33 13.89 5.32
N VAL A 47 -7.45 13.23 5.03
CA VAL A 47 -8.48 13.88 4.22
C VAL A 47 -8.93 15.04 5.10
N GLU A 48 -8.41 16.24 4.87
CA GLU A 48 -8.98 17.45 5.47
C GLU A 48 -10.46 17.43 5.11
N ARG A 49 -11.27 17.08 6.10
CA ARG A 49 -12.71 17.11 6.00
C ARG A 49 -13.08 18.58 5.99
N PHE A 50 -13.59 19.04 4.85
CA PHE A 50 -14.56 20.12 4.85
C PHE A 50 -15.91 19.54 5.31
#